data_AF-A0A9W9BYL6-F1
#
_entry.id   AF-A0A9W9BYL6-F1
#
_cell.length_a   1.000
_cell.length_b   1.000
_cell.length_c   1.000
_cell.angle_alpha   90.00
_cell.angle_beta   90.00
_cell.angle_gamma   90.00
#
_symmetry.space_group_name_H-M   'P 1'
#
loop_
_entity.id
_entity.type
_entity.pdbx_description
1 polymer ?
#
loop_
_entity_poly.entity_id
_entity_poly.type
_entity_poly.pdbx_seq_one_letter_code
_entity_poly.pdbx_strand_id
1 'polypeptide(L)'
;MSTPARYRKPATTSATASTSEASHEDTVPTARASVPATSHDHNHGDKSAIPRAPASTSEAKKELKAAVNEQAAKTSRGFSVLDVLRVLGGLALLSAGLSYLSTSGESMTWGYNAKWTRVREWKNVFKGEVRLTDMELTKYDGSDPTKPIYLALNGTIYDVSASPQTYGPGGSYHFFAGRDAARAFLTGCFAEDAIPDLRGVERMFIPVDPEEKEDATPEILEKAKSRKLLTKAEEKNRRAQEVRQARQKMVQGLESWHALFRGDKGKPYFRAGAIKRPAGWEKYLPEKPLCAQAEKSRPVRKYE
;
A
#
# COMPACT_ATOMS: atom_id res chain seq x y z
N MET A 1 -53.55 11.74 -5.96
CA MET A 1 -52.80 12.94 -5.55
C MET A 1 -51.94 12.57 -4.36
N SER A 2 -50.62 12.41 -4.55
CA SER A 2 -49.67 12.25 -3.46
C SER A 2 -48.32 12.79 -3.92
N THR A 3 -47.84 13.82 -3.24
CA THR A 3 -46.69 14.66 -3.58
C THR A 3 -45.39 13.95 -3.19
N PRO A 4 -44.31 13.97 -4.01
CA PRO A 4 -43.03 13.47 -3.55
C PRO A 4 -42.28 14.53 -2.74
N ALA A 5 -41.73 14.09 -1.61
CA ALA A 5 -40.95 14.89 -0.68
C ALA A 5 -39.64 15.40 -1.30
N ARG A 6 -39.33 16.67 -1.08
CA ARG A 6 -38.10 17.34 -1.51
C ARG A 6 -36.91 16.86 -0.68
N TYR A 7 -35.88 16.35 -1.34
CA TYR A 7 -34.58 16.07 -0.75
C TYR A 7 -33.79 17.38 -0.55
N ARG A 8 -33.35 17.64 0.70
CA ARG A 8 -32.60 18.83 1.10
C ARG A 8 -31.11 18.46 1.20
N LYS A 9 -30.26 19.08 0.38
CA LYS A 9 -28.79 18.90 0.43
C LYS A 9 -28.22 19.45 1.75
N PRO A 10 -27.26 18.77 2.39
CA PRO A 10 -26.49 19.36 3.50
C PRO A 10 -25.47 20.38 2.98
N ALA A 11 -25.31 21.45 3.75
CA ALA A 11 -24.45 22.60 3.47
C ALA A 11 -22.96 22.25 3.62
N THR A 12 -22.16 22.70 2.65
CA THR A 12 -20.70 22.65 2.66
C THR A 12 -20.17 23.81 3.49
N THR A 13 -19.54 23.54 4.63
CA THR A 13 -18.76 24.50 5.40
C THR A 13 -17.37 24.62 4.78
N SER A 14 -17.12 25.74 4.11
CA SER A 14 -15.81 26.14 3.61
C SER A 14 -15.01 26.82 4.74
N ALA A 15 -13.94 26.17 5.21
CA ALA A 15 -12.94 26.80 6.07
C ALA A 15 -11.89 27.49 5.18
N THR A 16 -11.90 28.82 5.23
CA THR A 16 -10.89 29.73 4.69
C THR A 16 -9.60 29.65 5.53
N ALA A 17 -8.48 29.26 4.92
CA ALA A 17 -7.15 29.44 5.50
C ALA A 17 -6.56 30.74 4.94
N SER A 18 -6.43 31.75 5.79
CA SER A 18 -5.76 33.02 5.52
C SER A 18 -4.25 32.83 5.60
N THR A 19 -3.57 33.12 4.50
CA THR A 19 -2.14 33.44 4.43
C THR A 19 -1.87 34.76 5.14
N SER A 20 -0.88 34.79 6.04
CA SER A 20 -0.22 36.02 6.45
C SER A 20 1.29 35.83 6.39
N GLU A 21 1.83 36.54 5.42
CA GLU A 21 3.21 36.87 5.10
C GLU A 21 3.78 37.83 6.16
N ALA A 22 4.99 37.56 6.67
CA ALA A 22 5.84 38.58 7.27
C ALA A 22 7.30 38.11 7.32
N SER A 23 8.12 38.91 6.66
CA SER A 23 9.56 38.89 6.44
C SER A 23 10.40 39.43 7.61
N HIS A 24 11.73 39.43 7.39
CA HIS A 24 12.84 40.06 8.15
C HIS A 24 13.45 39.18 9.25
N GLU A 25 14.77 39.12 9.47
CA GLU A 25 15.93 39.75 8.83
C GLU A 25 17.19 38.98 9.23
N ASP A 26 18.27 39.25 8.50
CA ASP A 26 19.65 38.79 8.64
C ASP A 26 20.23 38.86 10.06
N THR A 27 21.10 37.90 10.43
CA THR A 27 22.52 38.16 10.76
C THR A 27 23.29 36.90 11.14
N VAL A 28 24.43 36.71 10.47
CA VAL A 28 25.57 35.88 10.91
C VAL A 28 26.53 36.80 11.66
N PRO A 29 27.17 36.35 12.76
CA PRO A 29 28.63 36.36 12.72
C PRO A 29 29.32 35.17 13.40
N THR A 30 30.44 34.84 12.78
CA THR A 30 31.63 34.07 13.17
C THR A 30 32.30 34.55 14.47
N ALA A 31 32.94 33.62 15.21
CA ALA A 31 34.24 33.71 15.92
C ALA A 31 34.19 32.88 17.23
N ARG A 32 35.04 31.85 17.42
CA ARG A 32 36.49 31.79 17.70
C ARG A 32 36.77 31.65 19.21
N ALA A 33 37.64 30.69 19.50
CA ALA A 33 38.06 30.19 20.79
C ALA A 33 38.71 31.21 21.73
N SER A 34 38.60 30.97 23.04
CA SER A 34 39.67 31.24 24.01
C SER A 34 39.43 30.56 25.37
N VAL A 35 40.48 29.87 25.81
CA VAL A 35 40.71 29.33 27.15
C VAL A 35 41.09 30.48 28.09
N PRO A 36 40.88 30.34 29.42
CA PRO A 36 41.83 30.91 30.35
C PRO A 36 42.36 29.88 31.35
N ALA A 37 43.68 29.94 31.53
CA ALA A 37 44.43 29.29 32.58
C ALA A 37 44.78 30.32 33.67
N THR A 38 44.72 29.90 34.92
CA THR A 38 45.39 30.51 36.09
C THR A 38 45.40 29.43 37.20
N SER A 39 46.37 29.29 38.09
CA SER A 39 47.76 29.73 38.23
C SER A 39 48.22 29.22 39.60
N HIS A 40 49.44 28.64 39.68
CA HIS A 40 50.34 28.58 40.85
C HIS A 40 49.81 27.90 42.15
N ASP A 41 50.59 27.16 42.94
CA ASP A 41 51.94 27.51 43.38
C ASP A 41 52.65 26.38 44.17
N HIS A 42 53.97 26.59 44.35
CA HIS A 42 54.94 26.04 45.31
C HIS A 42 55.58 24.67 45.08
N ASN A 43 56.84 24.77 44.66
CA ASN A 43 57.87 23.74 44.61
C ASN A 43 58.85 23.98 45.77
N HIS A 44 59.17 22.94 46.54
CA HIS A 44 60.34 22.92 47.43
C HIS A 44 61.18 21.70 47.07
N GLY A 45 62.38 21.97 46.56
CA GLY A 45 63.34 20.93 46.20
C GLY A 45 64.14 20.46 47.41
N ASP A 46 64.51 19.20 47.37
CA ASP A 46 65.78 18.76 47.94
C ASP A 46 66.41 17.67 47.06
N LYS A 47 67.74 17.72 47.00
CA LYS A 47 68.61 16.96 46.11
C LYS A 47 68.86 15.57 46.66
N SER A 48 69.04 14.58 45.78
CA SER A 48 70.18 13.64 45.77
C SER A 48 69.83 12.27 45.17
N ALA A 49 70.84 11.71 44.52
CA ALA A 49 71.06 10.30 44.18
C ALA A 49 70.29 9.73 42.97
N ILE A 50 71.07 9.45 41.92
CA ILE A 50 70.77 8.44 40.91
C ILE A 50 70.98 7.06 41.54
N PRO A 51 70.01 6.13 41.45
CA PRO A 51 70.31 4.72 41.41
C PRO A 51 69.91 4.15 40.05
N ARG A 52 70.96 3.78 39.29
CA ARG A 52 71.11 2.56 38.49
C ARG A 52 69.84 1.71 38.36
N ALA A 53 69.35 1.56 37.13
CA ALA A 53 68.26 0.66 36.77
C ALA A 53 68.57 -0.79 37.22
N PRO A 54 67.58 -1.50 37.79
CA PRO A 54 67.55 -2.94 37.73
C PRO A 54 66.31 -3.45 37.00
N ALA A 55 66.55 -4.39 36.10
CA ALA A 55 65.66 -5.46 35.70
C ALA A 55 64.31 -5.11 35.03
N SER A 56 64.30 -5.37 33.72
CA SER A 56 63.16 -5.89 32.95
C SER A 56 61.94 -4.98 32.75
N THR A 57 62.09 -4.01 31.85
CA THR A 57 60.96 -3.37 31.16
C THR A 57 60.04 -4.38 30.48
N SER A 58 60.54 -5.58 30.14
CA SER A 58 59.73 -6.68 29.62
C SER A 58 58.80 -7.29 30.66
N GLU A 59 59.28 -7.55 31.88
CA GLU A 59 58.49 -8.15 32.96
C GLU A 59 57.45 -7.14 33.47
N ALA A 60 57.85 -5.88 33.71
CA ALA A 60 56.93 -4.82 34.08
C ALA A 60 55.83 -4.56 33.03
N LYS A 61 56.15 -4.68 31.73
CA LYS A 61 55.16 -4.57 30.65
C LYS A 61 54.26 -5.82 30.55
N LYS A 62 54.76 -6.98 30.96
CA LYS A 62 54.01 -8.24 31.05
C LYS A 62 53.05 -8.21 32.23
N GLU A 63 53.50 -7.70 33.38
CA GLU A 63 52.67 -7.48 34.56
C GLU A 63 51.63 -6.38 34.32
N LEU A 64 51.99 -5.29 33.65
CA LEU A 64 51.02 -4.27 33.26
C LEU A 64 49.99 -4.81 32.26
N LYS A 65 50.40 -5.61 31.26
CA LYS A 65 49.45 -6.28 30.34
C LYS A 65 48.59 -7.31 31.07
N ALA A 66 49.15 -8.05 32.03
CA ALA A 66 48.40 -9.01 32.83
C ALA A 66 47.39 -8.30 33.73
N ALA A 67 47.79 -7.23 34.41
CA ALA A 67 46.92 -6.40 35.24
C ALA A 67 45.84 -5.69 34.40
N VAL A 68 46.17 -5.19 33.21
CA VAL A 68 45.20 -4.61 32.27
C VAL A 68 44.24 -5.67 31.74
N ASN A 69 44.71 -6.88 31.42
CA ASN A 69 43.85 -7.99 31.00
C ASN A 69 42.99 -8.51 32.15
N GLU A 70 43.49 -8.51 33.39
CA GLU A 70 42.75 -8.93 34.59
C GLU A 70 41.71 -7.87 34.95
N GLN A 71 42.03 -6.57 34.84
CA GLN A 71 41.06 -5.50 34.95
C GLN A 71 40.04 -5.53 33.81
N ALA A 72 40.45 -5.78 32.57
CA ALA A 72 39.55 -5.95 31.44
C ALA A 72 38.63 -7.18 31.62
N ALA A 73 39.13 -8.28 32.18
CA ALA A 73 38.34 -9.47 32.51
C ALA A 73 37.37 -9.24 33.68
N LYS A 74 37.78 -8.45 34.70
CA LYS A 74 36.93 -8.03 35.82
C LYS A 74 35.85 -7.02 35.38
N THR A 75 36.14 -6.19 34.38
CA THR A 75 35.21 -5.21 33.79
C THR A 75 34.34 -5.80 32.68
N SER A 76 34.76 -6.89 32.03
CA SER A 76 33.94 -7.59 31.04
C SER A 76 32.88 -8.44 31.74
N ARG A 77 31.81 -7.80 32.23
CA ARG A 77 30.51 -8.48 32.29
C ARG A 77 30.13 -8.79 30.85
N GLY A 78 30.44 -10.00 30.40
CA GLY A 78 30.03 -10.48 29.09
C GLY A 78 28.52 -10.26 28.95
N PHE A 79 28.10 -9.70 27.82
CA PHE A 79 26.70 -9.47 27.52
C PHE A 79 25.92 -10.77 27.75
N SER A 80 25.11 -10.79 28.81
CA SER A 80 24.25 -11.93 29.07
C SER A 80 23.22 -12.02 27.95
N VAL A 81 22.84 -13.23 27.56
CA VAL A 81 21.72 -13.45 26.62
C VAL A 81 20.47 -12.72 27.13
N LEU A 82 20.29 -12.63 28.44
CA LEU A 82 19.20 -11.86 29.05
C LEU A 82 19.33 -10.35 28.84
N ASP A 83 20.54 -9.79 28.81
CA ASP A 83 20.73 -8.36 28.55
C ASP A 83 20.54 -8.04 27.06
N VAL A 84 20.96 -8.95 26.17
CA VAL A 84 20.65 -8.86 24.74
C VAL A 84 19.14 -8.94 24.50
N LEU A 85 18.45 -9.91 25.14
CA LEU A 85 17.00 -10.05 25.04
C LEU A 85 16.25 -8.83 25.63
N ARG A 86 16.74 -8.24 26.73
CA ARG A 86 16.17 -7.02 27.31
C ARG A 86 16.34 -5.81 26.39
N VAL A 87 17.52 -5.64 25.79
CA VAL A 87 17.78 -4.53 24.86
C VAL A 87 16.95 -4.68 23.59
N LEU A 88 16.90 -5.89 23.02
CA LEU A 88 16.05 -6.18 21.85
C LEU A 88 14.56 -6.00 22.18
N GLY A 89 14.12 -6.44 23.36
CA GLY A 89 12.75 -6.25 23.83
C GLY A 89 12.42 -4.76 24.04
N GLY A 90 13.32 -4.00 24.66
CA GLY A 90 13.18 -2.55 24.84
C GLY A 90 13.15 -1.80 23.51
N LEU A 91 14.01 -2.16 22.57
CA LEU A 91 14.03 -1.58 21.23
C LEU A 91 12.75 -1.93 20.44
N ALA A 92 12.24 -3.15 20.58
CA ALA A 92 10.98 -3.56 19.98
C ALA A 92 9.79 -2.80 20.58
N LEU A 93 9.75 -2.60 21.90
CA LEU A 93 8.71 -1.81 22.57
C LEU A 93 8.79 -0.32 22.18
N LEU A 94 9.99 0.25 22.11
CA LEU A 94 10.20 1.62 21.65
C LEU A 94 9.74 1.77 20.19
N SER A 95 10.13 0.85 19.31
CA SER A 95 9.70 0.82 17.91
C SER A 95 8.18 0.70 17.78
N ALA A 96 7.55 -0.17 18.56
CA ALA A 96 6.09 -0.31 18.58
C ALA A 96 5.40 0.96 19.09
N GLY A 97 5.95 1.62 20.11
CA GLY A 97 5.47 2.89 20.64
C GLY A 97 5.58 4.03 19.62
N LEU A 98 6.73 4.17 18.95
CA LEU A 98 6.90 5.16 17.88
C LEU A 98 5.97 4.89 16.69
N SER A 99 5.82 3.63 16.28
CA SER A 99 4.88 3.23 15.24
C SER A 99 3.44 3.60 15.61
N TYR A 100 3.03 3.31 16.86
CA TYR A 100 1.69 3.60 17.35
C TYR A 100 1.41 5.11 17.37
N LEU A 101 2.37 5.91 17.83
CA LEU A 101 2.26 7.37 17.81
C LEU A 101 2.27 7.93 16.38
N SER A 102 3.10 7.39 15.49
CA SER A 102 3.22 7.84 14.10
C SER A 102 2.03 7.44 13.22
N THR A 103 1.35 6.32 13.52
CA THR A 103 0.19 5.83 12.76
C THR A 103 -1.13 6.22 13.43
N SER A 104 -1.13 7.25 14.30
CA SER A 104 -2.32 7.72 15.03
C SER A 104 -3.11 6.59 15.72
N GLY A 105 -2.39 5.58 16.25
CA GLY A 105 -2.95 4.44 16.98
C GLY A 105 -3.33 3.22 16.15
N GLU A 106 -3.14 3.21 14.82
CA GLU A 106 -3.64 2.11 13.98
C GLU A 106 -2.69 0.91 13.85
N SER A 107 -1.38 1.05 14.13
CA SER A 107 -0.44 -0.06 13.96
C SER A 107 0.75 -0.04 14.92
N MET A 108 1.10 -1.22 15.45
CA MET A 108 2.29 -1.45 16.30
C MET A 108 3.52 -1.91 15.51
N THR A 109 3.39 -2.16 14.21
CA THR A 109 4.42 -2.74 13.34
C THR A 109 4.65 -1.90 12.08
N TRP A 110 4.52 -0.58 12.15
CA TRP A 110 4.73 0.34 11.02
C TRP A 110 3.86 0.03 9.80
N GLY A 111 2.60 -0.33 10.04
CA GLY A 111 1.66 -0.75 8.99
C GLY A 111 1.97 -2.12 8.36
N TYR A 112 2.96 -2.86 8.89
CA TYR A 112 3.33 -4.19 8.38
C TYR A 112 2.20 -5.19 8.60
N ASN A 113 1.57 -5.56 7.49
CA ASN A 113 0.39 -6.42 7.39
C ASN A 113 0.77 -7.86 7.02
N ALA A 114 1.72 -8.45 7.74
CA ALA A 114 2.14 -9.82 7.43
C ALA A 114 1.08 -10.86 7.82
N LYS A 115 0.94 -11.88 6.97
CA LYS A 115 -0.04 -12.97 7.10
C LYS A 115 -0.03 -13.64 8.49
N TRP A 116 1.14 -13.69 9.13
CA TRP A 116 1.32 -14.30 10.46
C TRP A 116 0.63 -13.57 11.62
N THR A 117 0.32 -12.27 11.52
CA THR A 117 -0.36 -11.50 12.59
C THR A 117 -1.87 -11.59 12.48
N ARG A 118 -2.39 -12.15 11.38
CA ARG A 118 -3.83 -12.26 11.12
C ARG A 118 -4.32 -13.63 11.58
N VAL A 119 -4.65 -13.76 12.87
CA VAL A 119 -5.17 -15.00 13.50
C VAL A 119 -6.34 -15.62 12.71
N ARG A 120 -7.15 -14.82 12.01
CA ARG A 120 -8.26 -15.29 11.16
C ARG A 120 -7.79 -16.02 9.90
N GLU A 121 -6.64 -15.66 9.32
CA GLU A 121 -6.08 -16.35 8.16
C GLU A 121 -5.61 -17.76 8.53
N TRP A 122 -4.98 -17.92 9.70
CA TRP A 122 -4.53 -19.23 10.20
C TRP A 122 -5.70 -20.23 10.33
N LYS A 123 -6.84 -19.79 10.85
CA LYS A 123 -8.05 -20.65 10.93
C LYS A 123 -8.50 -21.15 9.56
N ASN A 124 -8.31 -20.37 8.51
CA ASN A 124 -8.72 -20.71 7.16
C ASN A 124 -7.67 -21.55 6.41
N VAL A 125 -6.38 -21.40 6.74
CA VAL A 125 -5.33 -22.31 6.25
C VAL A 125 -5.63 -23.76 6.65
N PHE A 126 -6.12 -23.98 7.89
CA PHE A 126 -6.54 -25.32 8.33
C PHE A 126 -7.87 -25.80 7.73
N LYS A 127 -8.68 -24.90 7.17
CA LYS A 127 -10.02 -25.20 6.63
C LYS A 127 -10.01 -25.64 5.17
N GLY A 128 -8.86 -25.53 4.49
CA GLY A 128 -8.70 -25.88 3.08
C GLY A 128 -9.22 -24.80 2.12
N GLU A 129 -8.91 -24.95 0.83
CA GLU A 129 -9.33 -24.01 -0.21
C GLU A 129 -10.82 -24.15 -0.53
N VAL A 130 -11.56 -23.04 -0.44
CA VAL A 130 -12.99 -23.00 -0.78
C VAL A 130 -13.15 -23.08 -2.29
N ARG A 131 -13.93 -24.06 -2.78
CA ARG A 131 -14.26 -24.19 -4.20
C ARG A 131 -15.77 -24.24 -4.41
N LEU A 132 -16.32 -23.16 -4.94
CA LEU A 132 -17.76 -22.94 -5.11
C LEU A 132 -18.10 -22.72 -6.58
N THR A 133 -19.27 -23.14 -7.02
CA THR A 133 -19.87 -22.68 -8.28
C THR A 133 -20.44 -21.26 -8.12
N ASP A 134 -20.75 -20.58 -9.22
CA ASP A 134 -21.41 -19.27 -9.18
C ASP A 134 -22.73 -19.31 -8.38
N MET A 135 -23.50 -20.39 -8.52
CA MET A 135 -24.76 -20.58 -7.79
C MET A 135 -24.57 -20.87 -6.29
N GLU A 136 -23.46 -21.51 -5.91
CA GLU A 136 -23.15 -21.73 -4.50
C GLU A 136 -22.63 -20.46 -3.84
N LEU A 137 -21.89 -19.64 -4.59
CA LEU A 137 -21.34 -18.37 -4.12
C LEU A 137 -22.44 -17.39 -3.67
N THR A 138 -23.60 -17.38 -4.34
CA THR A 138 -24.72 -16.49 -3.98
C THR A 138 -25.24 -16.68 -2.56
N LYS A 139 -25.02 -17.86 -1.96
CA LYS A 139 -25.41 -18.16 -0.57
C LYS A 139 -24.51 -17.49 0.49
N TYR A 140 -23.45 -16.81 0.05
CA TYR A 140 -22.45 -16.13 0.89
C TYR A 140 -22.50 -14.61 0.69
N ASP A 141 -23.71 -14.06 0.54
CA ASP A 141 -23.98 -12.63 0.41
C ASP A 141 -24.04 -11.87 1.76
N GLY A 142 -23.98 -12.60 2.87
CA GLY A 142 -24.09 -12.07 4.23
C GLY A 142 -25.51 -11.96 4.77
N SER A 143 -26.52 -12.45 4.05
CA SER A 143 -27.90 -12.57 4.56
C SER A 143 -28.00 -13.55 5.73
N ASP A 144 -27.18 -14.59 5.71
CA ASP A 144 -27.03 -15.57 6.79
C ASP A 144 -25.85 -15.20 7.70
N PRO A 145 -26.11 -14.77 8.96
CA PRO A 145 -25.05 -14.32 9.87
C PRO A 145 -24.11 -15.45 10.33
N THR A 146 -24.47 -16.71 10.08
CA THR A 146 -23.64 -17.87 10.41
C THR A 146 -22.58 -18.16 9.33
N LYS A 147 -22.72 -17.57 8.15
CA LYS A 147 -21.84 -17.77 7.01
C LYS A 147 -20.90 -16.58 6.81
N PRO A 148 -19.69 -16.83 6.28
CA PRO A 148 -18.83 -15.75 5.82
C PRO A 148 -19.45 -15.04 4.62
N ILE A 149 -19.03 -13.80 4.41
CA ILE A 149 -19.37 -12.98 3.25
C ILE A 149 -18.26 -13.15 2.22
N TYR A 150 -18.60 -13.67 1.06
CA TYR A 150 -17.66 -13.88 -0.03
C TYR A 150 -17.90 -12.90 -1.16
N LEU A 151 -16.82 -12.51 -1.82
CA LEU A 151 -16.82 -11.73 -3.05
C LEU A 151 -15.82 -12.38 -3.99
N ALA A 152 -16.17 -12.50 -5.27
CA ALA A 152 -15.25 -13.03 -6.24
C ALA A 152 -14.79 -11.98 -7.25
N LEU A 153 -13.56 -12.18 -7.72
CA LEU A 153 -12.92 -11.39 -8.74
C LEU A 153 -12.20 -12.34 -9.70
N ASN A 154 -12.72 -12.43 -10.92
CA ASN A 154 -12.15 -13.21 -12.03
C ASN A 154 -11.85 -14.66 -11.60
N GLY A 155 -12.85 -15.30 -11.01
CA GLY A 155 -12.77 -16.67 -10.53
C GLY A 155 -12.01 -16.87 -9.22
N THR A 156 -11.43 -15.83 -8.61
CA THR A 156 -10.82 -15.92 -7.26
C THR A 156 -11.82 -15.47 -6.20
N ILE A 157 -12.02 -16.28 -5.16
CA ILE A 157 -12.94 -15.98 -4.05
C ILE A 157 -12.15 -15.34 -2.90
N TYR A 158 -12.66 -14.23 -2.39
CA TYR A 158 -12.15 -13.49 -1.25
C TYR A 158 -13.15 -13.46 -0.11
N ASP A 159 -12.64 -13.58 1.11
CA ASP A 159 -13.42 -13.41 2.32
C ASP A 159 -13.39 -11.93 2.74
N VAL A 160 -14.57 -11.32 2.72
CA VAL A 160 -14.80 -9.91 3.10
C VAL A 160 -15.65 -9.79 4.37
N SER A 161 -15.80 -10.89 5.13
CA SER A 161 -16.55 -10.94 6.41
C SER A 161 -15.98 -10.02 7.48
N ALA A 162 -14.76 -9.51 7.28
CA ALA A 162 -14.16 -8.49 8.13
C ALA A 162 -14.84 -7.12 8.04
N SER A 163 -15.68 -6.90 7.02
CA SER A 163 -16.37 -5.61 6.79
C SER A 163 -17.84 -5.82 6.42
N PRO A 164 -18.66 -6.40 7.32
CA PRO A 164 -20.08 -6.66 7.07
C PRO A 164 -20.88 -5.37 6.86
N GLN A 165 -20.46 -4.23 7.43
CA GLN A 165 -21.06 -2.92 7.18
C GLN A 165 -20.94 -2.46 5.72
N THR A 166 -19.99 -3.02 4.96
CA THR A 166 -19.70 -2.63 3.57
C THR A 166 -20.31 -3.62 2.59
N TYR A 167 -20.16 -4.92 2.84
CA TYR A 167 -20.58 -5.99 1.92
C TYR A 167 -21.79 -6.79 2.41
N GLY A 168 -22.14 -6.72 3.70
CA GLY A 168 -23.33 -7.36 4.24
C GLY A 168 -24.60 -6.58 3.90
N PRO A 169 -25.78 -7.12 4.27
CA PRO A 169 -27.07 -6.51 3.97
C PRO A 169 -27.15 -5.04 4.40
N GLY A 170 -27.57 -4.16 3.48
CA GLY A 170 -27.62 -2.71 3.71
C GLY A 170 -26.31 -1.95 3.50
N GLY A 171 -25.20 -2.66 3.26
CA GLY A 171 -23.92 -2.05 2.92
C GLY A 171 -23.88 -1.51 1.48
N SER A 172 -23.07 -0.47 1.26
CA SER A 172 -22.98 0.20 -0.04
C SER A 172 -22.39 -0.66 -1.16
N TYR A 173 -21.73 -1.77 -0.84
CA TYR A 173 -21.16 -2.73 -1.80
C TYR A 173 -21.79 -4.12 -1.68
N HIS A 174 -22.96 -4.23 -1.05
CA HIS A 174 -23.65 -5.50 -0.83
C HIS A 174 -23.97 -6.24 -2.14
N PHE A 175 -24.24 -5.52 -3.23
CA PHE A 175 -24.54 -6.11 -4.53
C PHE A 175 -23.36 -6.91 -5.15
N PHE A 176 -22.15 -6.78 -4.60
CA PHE A 176 -21.01 -7.62 -4.98
C PHE A 176 -20.85 -8.88 -4.12
N ALA A 177 -21.50 -8.93 -2.96
CA ALA A 177 -21.45 -10.09 -2.10
C ALA A 177 -22.14 -11.29 -2.75
N GLY A 178 -21.53 -12.46 -2.62
CA GLY A 178 -21.97 -13.71 -3.23
C GLY A 178 -21.86 -13.76 -4.75
N ARG A 179 -21.10 -12.87 -5.39
CA ARG A 179 -20.99 -12.80 -6.86
C ARG A 179 -19.55 -12.60 -7.33
N ASP A 180 -19.28 -12.97 -8.57
CA ASP A 180 -18.07 -12.55 -9.28
C ASP A 180 -18.33 -11.26 -10.04
N ALA A 181 -17.74 -10.17 -9.57
CA ALA A 181 -17.98 -8.83 -10.07
C ALA A 181 -16.76 -8.26 -10.82
N ALA A 182 -15.92 -9.12 -11.39
CA ALA A 182 -14.71 -8.74 -12.11
C ALA A 182 -14.91 -7.60 -13.11
N ARG A 183 -15.96 -7.69 -13.91
CA ARG A 183 -16.27 -6.68 -14.94
C ARG A 183 -16.60 -5.33 -14.31
N ALA A 184 -17.50 -5.30 -13.32
CA ALA A 184 -17.89 -4.07 -12.61
C ALA A 184 -16.72 -3.34 -11.97
N PHE A 185 -15.75 -4.06 -11.36
CA PHE A 185 -14.57 -3.43 -10.77
C PHE A 185 -13.69 -2.73 -11.82
N LEU A 186 -13.64 -3.24 -13.04
CA LEU A 186 -12.89 -2.60 -14.13
C LEU A 186 -13.69 -1.47 -14.78
N THR A 187 -14.97 -1.68 -15.07
CA THR A 187 -15.81 -0.71 -15.80
C THR A 187 -16.32 0.43 -14.91
N GLY A 188 -16.32 0.25 -13.59
CA GLY A 188 -16.96 1.19 -12.66
C GLY A 188 -18.49 1.11 -12.66
N CYS A 189 -19.07 0.19 -13.43
CA CYS A 189 -20.53 0.05 -13.61
C CYS A 189 -21.10 -0.98 -12.65
N PHE A 190 -21.12 -0.62 -11.38
CA PHE A 190 -21.36 -1.55 -10.28
C PHE A 190 -22.75 -2.21 -10.27
N ALA A 191 -23.80 -1.51 -10.70
CA ALA A 191 -25.16 -2.03 -10.71
C ALA A 191 -25.44 -2.98 -11.91
N GLU A 192 -24.82 -2.72 -13.06
CA GLU A 192 -25.16 -3.38 -14.32
C GLU A 192 -24.15 -4.49 -14.69
N ASP A 193 -22.87 -4.32 -14.34
CA ASP A 193 -21.76 -5.17 -14.77
C ASP A 193 -21.24 -6.09 -13.65
N ALA A 194 -22.05 -6.43 -12.66
CA ALA A 194 -21.71 -7.41 -11.62
C ALA A 194 -21.71 -8.86 -12.17
N ILE A 195 -20.88 -9.09 -13.20
CA ILE A 195 -20.71 -10.35 -13.92
C ILE A 195 -19.22 -10.70 -14.08
N PRO A 196 -18.88 -11.98 -14.22
CA PRO A 196 -17.50 -12.43 -14.41
C PRO A 196 -16.93 -12.20 -15.81
N ASP A 197 -17.75 -11.93 -16.82
CA ASP A 197 -17.31 -11.86 -18.22
C ASP A 197 -16.54 -10.58 -18.55
N LEU A 198 -15.24 -10.74 -18.83
CA LEU A 198 -14.31 -9.66 -19.15
C LEU A 198 -14.20 -9.36 -20.65
N ARG A 199 -14.87 -10.12 -21.53
CA ARG A 199 -14.81 -9.88 -22.98
C ARG A 199 -15.32 -8.47 -23.31
N GLY A 200 -14.54 -7.76 -24.11
CA GLY A 200 -14.87 -6.41 -24.57
C GLY A 200 -14.47 -5.31 -23.58
N VAL A 201 -14.09 -5.63 -22.35
CA VAL A 201 -13.64 -4.64 -21.36
C VAL A 201 -12.36 -3.93 -21.82
N GLU A 202 -11.51 -4.59 -22.61
CA GLU A 202 -10.32 -3.97 -23.17
C GLU A 202 -10.65 -2.73 -24.03
N ARG A 203 -11.84 -2.67 -24.65
CA ARG A 203 -12.25 -1.51 -25.46
C ARG A 203 -12.31 -0.22 -24.65
N MET A 204 -12.55 -0.31 -23.34
CA MET A 204 -12.53 0.82 -22.40
C MET A 204 -11.17 1.53 -22.40
N PHE A 205 -10.09 0.79 -22.61
CA PHE A 205 -8.72 1.31 -22.59
C PHE A 205 -8.20 1.70 -23.99
N ILE A 206 -8.96 1.43 -25.05
CA ILE A 206 -8.60 1.79 -26.43
C ILE A 206 -8.99 3.24 -26.69
N PRO A 207 -8.03 4.11 -27.07
CA PRO A 207 -8.33 5.50 -27.37
C PRO A 207 -9.35 5.69 -28.49
N VAL A 208 -10.25 6.64 -28.30
CA VAL A 208 -11.26 7.09 -29.26
C VAL A 208 -10.74 8.31 -30.00
N ASP A 209 -11.12 8.47 -31.26
CA ASP A 209 -10.78 9.68 -31.98
C ASP A 209 -11.53 10.89 -31.40
N PRO A 210 -10.90 12.06 -31.26
CA PRO A 210 -11.53 13.24 -30.67
C PRO A 210 -12.85 13.64 -31.36
N GLU A 211 -12.94 13.43 -32.68
CA GLU A 211 -14.13 13.72 -33.48
C GLU A 211 -15.34 12.84 -33.11
N GLU A 212 -15.10 11.64 -32.60
CA GLU A 212 -16.16 10.69 -32.21
C GLU A 212 -16.62 10.91 -30.76
N LYS A 213 -15.89 11.72 -29.98
CA LYS A 213 -16.17 11.91 -28.56
C LYS A 213 -16.90 13.24 -28.33
N GLU A 214 -18.13 13.16 -27.81
CA GLU A 214 -19.01 14.32 -27.59
C GLU A 214 -18.41 15.39 -26.65
N ASP A 215 -17.60 14.97 -25.67
CA ASP A 215 -16.95 15.83 -24.68
C ASP A 215 -15.50 16.24 -25.04
N ALA A 216 -15.08 16.07 -26.30
CA ALA A 216 -13.75 16.50 -26.74
C ALA A 216 -13.58 18.02 -26.67
N THR A 217 -12.43 18.47 -26.13
CA THR A 217 -12.13 19.91 -26.07
C THR A 217 -11.78 20.47 -27.46
N PRO A 218 -12.13 21.74 -27.75
CA PRO A 218 -11.86 22.36 -29.04
C PRO A 218 -10.38 22.30 -29.46
N GLU A 219 -9.46 22.43 -28.50
CA GLU A 219 -8.02 22.35 -28.76
C GLU A 219 -7.61 20.97 -29.30
N ILE A 220 -8.16 19.89 -28.75
CA ILE A 220 -7.86 18.53 -29.22
C ILE A 220 -8.47 18.31 -30.60
N LEU A 221 -9.66 18.85 -30.88
CA LEU A 221 -10.29 18.77 -32.19
C LEU A 221 -9.45 19.48 -33.26
N GLU A 222 -8.92 20.67 -32.97
CA GLU A 222 -8.03 21.38 -33.92
C GLU A 222 -6.74 20.59 -34.20
N LYS A 223 -6.09 20.04 -33.16
CA LYS A 223 -4.92 19.16 -33.35
C LYS A 223 -5.26 17.89 -34.13
N ALA A 224 -6.47 17.35 -33.95
CA ALA A 224 -6.93 16.19 -34.69
C ALA A 224 -7.13 16.50 -36.19
N LYS A 225 -7.51 17.73 -36.54
CA LYS A 225 -7.63 18.16 -37.95
C LYS A 225 -6.27 18.25 -38.65
N SER A 226 -5.21 18.65 -37.93
CA SER A 226 -3.85 18.71 -38.47
C SER A 226 -3.13 17.36 -38.48
N ARG A 227 -3.81 16.25 -38.15
CA ARG A 227 -3.17 14.93 -38.04
C ARG A 227 -2.66 14.41 -39.38
N LYS A 228 -1.55 13.68 -39.34
CA LYS A 228 -1.09 12.88 -40.48
C LYS A 228 -2.07 11.73 -40.74
N LEU A 229 -2.57 11.64 -41.97
CA LEU A 229 -3.36 10.48 -42.42
C LEU A 229 -2.45 9.24 -42.51
N LEU A 230 -2.86 8.18 -41.84
CA LEU A 230 -2.16 6.90 -41.84
C LEU A 230 -2.60 6.05 -43.04
N THR A 231 -1.68 5.24 -43.54
CA THR A 231 -2.03 4.19 -44.50
C THR A 231 -2.81 3.07 -43.80
N LYS A 232 -3.59 2.29 -44.57
CA LYS A 232 -4.34 1.14 -44.03
C LYS A 232 -3.45 0.14 -43.27
N ALA A 233 -2.20 -0.01 -43.71
CA ALA A 233 -1.22 -0.89 -43.05
C ALA A 233 -0.80 -0.33 -41.69
N GLU A 234 -0.50 0.97 -41.61
CA GLU A 234 -0.16 1.64 -40.36
C GLU A 234 -1.35 1.67 -39.39
N GLU A 235 -2.57 1.91 -39.86
CA GLU A 235 -3.78 1.86 -39.05
C GLU A 235 -4.01 0.47 -38.45
N LYS A 236 -3.81 -0.59 -39.25
CA LYS A 236 -3.91 -1.98 -38.78
C LYS A 236 -2.86 -2.26 -37.70
N ASN A 237 -1.62 -1.83 -37.90
CA ASN A 237 -0.54 -2.00 -36.93
C ASN A 237 -0.83 -1.24 -35.64
N ARG A 238 -1.29 0.01 -35.73
CA ARG A 238 -1.70 0.83 -34.59
C ARG A 238 -2.83 0.15 -33.81
N ARG A 239 -3.90 -0.28 -34.48
CA ARG A 239 -5.03 -0.97 -33.83
C ARG A 239 -4.56 -2.24 -33.10
N ALA A 240 -3.66 -3.01 -33.70
CA ALA A 240 -3.10 -4.19 -33.06
C ALA A 240 -2.28 -3.83 -31.80
N GLN A 241 -1.49 -2.75 -31.83
CA GLN A 241 -0.74 -2.26 -30.67
C GLN A 241 -1.66 -1.73 -29.57
N GLU A 242 -2.65 -0.91 -29.92
CA GLU A 242 -3.64 -0.36 -28.97
C GLU A 242 -4.40 -1.48 -28.27
N VAL A 243 -4.86 -2.52 -29.00
CA VAL A 243 -5.52 -3.68 -28.40
C VAL A 243 -4.60 -4.43 -27.44
N ARG A 244 -3.31 -4.60 -27.77
CA ARG A 244 -2.33 -5.25 -26.88
C ARG A 244 -2.13 -4.44 -25.60
N GLN A 245 -1.92 -3.14 -25.71
CA GLN A 245 -1.75 -2.24 -24.57
C GLN A 245 -3.02 -2.17 -23.71
N ALA A 246 -4.19 -2.13 -24.35
CA ALA A 246 -5.48 -2.13 -23.67
C ALA A 246 -5.68 -3.41 -22.84
N ARG A 247 -5.32 -4.58 -23.37
CA ARG A 247 -5.34 -5.85 -22.63
C ARG A 247 -4.38 -5.83 -21.44
N GLN A 248 -3.18 -5.27 -21.60
CA GLN A 248 -2.24 -5.11 -20.48
C GLN A 248 -2.80 -4.21 -19.39
N LYS A 249 -3.39 -3.06 -19.75
CA LYS A 249 -4.05 -2.15 -18.80
C LYS A 249 -5.21 -2.82 -18.07
N MET A 250 -6.03 -3.59 -18.78
CA MET A 250 -7.12 -4.37 -18.18
C MET A 250 -6.59 -5.37 -17.14
N VAL A 251 -5.55 -6.14 -17.48
CA VAL A 251 -4.91 -7.09 -16.56
C VAL A 251 -4.29 -6.38 -15.35
N GLN A 252 -3.61 -5.24 -15.55
CA GLN A 252 -3.04 -4.44 -14.46
C GLN A 252 -4.11 -3.86 -13.53
N GLY A 253 -5.23 -3.38 -14.09
CA GLY A 253 -6.38 -2.91 -13.32
C GLY A 253 -6.95 -4.03 -12.46
N LEU A 254 -7.10 -5.23 -13.04
CA LEU A 254 -7.59 -6.40 -12.31
C LEU A 254 -6.64 -6.83 -11.19
N GLU A 255 -5.33 -6.83 -11.45
CA GLU A 255 -4.32 -7.15 -10.45
C GLU A 255 -4.31 -6.13 -9.30
N SER A 256 -4.56 -4.84 -9.60
CA SER A 256 -4.68 -3.80 -8.57
C SER A 256 -5.84 -4.10 -7.62
N TRP A 257 -6.97 -4.58 -8.15
CA TRP A 257 -8.10 -5.05 -7.34
C TRP A 257 -7.78 -6.34 -6.58
N HIS A 258 -7.12 -7.32 -7.21
CA HIS A 258 -6.64 -8.52 -6.54
C HIS A 258 -5.73 -8.17 -5.34
N ALA A 259 -4.81 -7.22 -5.49
CA ALA A 259 -3.92 -6.78 -4.42
C ALA A 259 -4.70 -6.16 -3.24
N LEU A 260 -5.76 -5.40 -3.53
CA LEU A 260 -6.64 -4.86 -2.48
C LEU A 260 -7.32 -6.00 -1.70
N PHE A 261 -7.91 -6.97 -2.39
CA PHE A 261 -8.67 -8.07 -1.75
C PHE A 261 -7.80 -9.18 -1.16
N ARG A 262 -6.56 -9.33 -1.62
CA ARG A 262 -5.54 -10.17 -0.93
C ARG A 262 -5.09 -9.55 0.39
N GLY A 263 -5.44 -8.28 0.65
CA GLY A 263 -5.05 -7.55 1.83
C GLY A 263 -3.67 -6.90 1.76
N ASP A 264 -3.06 -6.85 0.56
CA ASP A 264 -1.76 -6.23 0.30
C ASP A 264 -1.82 -4.70 0.55
N LYS A 265 -3.02 -4.11 0.42
CA LYS A 265 -3.30 -2.69 0.68
C LYS A 265 -3.79 -2.42 2.12
N GLY A 266 -3.45 -3.30 3.07
CA GLY A 266 -3.81 -3.14 4.49
C GLY A 266 -5.27 -3.41 4.82
N LYS A 267 -6.08 -3.87 3.85
CA LYS A 267 -7.45 -4.31 4.12
C LYS A 267 -7.45 -5.69 4.79
N PRO A 268 -8.36 -5.95 5.75
CA PRO A 268 -8.43 -7.22 6.48
C PRO A 268 -9.13 -8.33 5.67
N TYR A 269 -8.92 -8.35 4.35
CA TYR A 269 -9.45 -9.35 3.42
C TYR A 269 -8.36 -10.33 3.04
N PHE A 270 -8.76 -11.53 2.63
CA PHE A 270 -7.83 -12.56 2.20
C PHE A 270 -8.47 -13.50 1.18
N ARG A 271 -7.63 -14.20 0.43
CA ARG A 271 -8.07 -15.21 -0.54
C ARG A 271 -8.64 -16.42 0.20
N ALA A 272 -9.91 -16.74 -0.07
CA ALA A 272 -10.59 -17.92 0.47
C ALA A 272 -10.53 -19.12 -0.48
N GLY A 273 -10.52 -18.87 -1.79
CA GLY A 273 -10.36 -19.94 -2.78
C GLY A 273 -10.70 -19.53 -4.21
N ALA A 274 -11.39 -20.39 -4.96
CA ALA A 274 -11.65 -20.20 -6.38
C ALA A 274 -13.02 -20.72 -6.84
N ILE A 275 -13.56 -20.11 -7.89
CA ILE A 275 -14.83 -20.54 -8.49
C ILE A 275 -14.59 -21.73 -9.41
N LYS A 276 -15.49 -22.72 -9.34
CA LYS A 276 -15.57 -23.85 -10.26
C LYS A 276 -16.38 -23.44 -11.49
N ARG A 277 -15.70 -23.20 -12.61
CA ARG A 277 -16.32 -23.00 -13.94
C ARG A 277 -15.72 -23.97 -14.96
N PRO A 278 -16.50 -24.47 -15.93
CA PRO A 278 -15.95 -25.23 -17.04
C PRO A 278 -15.06 -24.35 -17.91
N ALA A 279 -14.05 -24.93 -18.56
CA ALA A 279 -13.17 -24.18 -19.45
C ALA A 279 -13.98 -23.61 -20.64
N GLY A 280 -13.81 -22.31 -20.94
CA GLY A 280 -14.53 -21.65 -22.03
C GLY A 280 -16.02 -21.40 -21.75
N TRP A 281 -16.42 -21.35 -20.47
CA TRP A 281 -17.78 -21.03 -20.04
C TRP A 281 -18.32 -19.72 -20.64
N GLU A 282 -17.42 -18.79 -20.98
CA GLU A 282 -17.74 -17.50 -21.60
C GLU A 282 -18.49 -17.66 -22.93
N LYS A 283 -18.23 -18.74 -23.68
CA LYS A 283 -18.85 -18.98 -24.99
C LYS A 283 -20.36 -19.22 -24.91
N TYR A 284 -20.86 -19.66 -23.76
CA TYR A 284 -22.28 -19.93 -23.55
C TYR A 284 -23.07 -18.68 -23.15
N LEU A 285 -22.38 -17.57 -22.88
CA LEU A 285 -23.00 -16.30 -22.52
C LEU A 285 -22.94 -15.31 -23.68
N PRO A 286 -24.00 -14.52 -23.90
CA PRO A 286 -23.97 -13.44 -24.87
C PRO A 286 -22.91 -12.40 -24.46
N GLU A 287 -22.16 -11.90 -25.45
CA GLU A 287 -21.22 -10.81 -25.21
C GLU A 287 -21.97 -9.54 -24.83
N LYS A 288 -21.70 -9.03 -23.62
CA LYS A 288 -22.29 -7.77 -23.17
C LYS A 288 -21.45 -6.60 -23.70
N PRO A 289 -22.08 -5.53 -24.25
CA PRO A 289 -21.36 -4.30 -24.60
C PRO A 289 -20.84 -3.58 -23.35
N LEU A 290 -19.97 -2.59 -23.54
CA LEU A 290 -19.57 -1.70 -22.45
C LEU A 290 -20.79 -0.92 -21.96
N CYS A 291 -20.88 -0.72 -20.65
CA CYS A 291 -21.84 0.21 -20.07
C CYS A 291 -21.54 1.65 -20.51
N ALA A 292 -22.55 2.52 -20.50
CA ALA A 292 -22.42 3.90 -20.99
C ALA A 292 -21.32 4.70 -20.25
N GLN A 293 -21.16 4.48 -18.94
CA GLN A 293 -20.11 5.14 -18.16
C GLN A 293 -18.71 4.71 -18.60
N ALA A 294 -18.49 3.41 -18.81
CA ALA A 294 -17.20 2.90 -19.30
C ALA A 294 -16.92 3.41 -20.72
N GLU A 295 -17.93 3.47 -21.58
CA GLU A 295 -17.79 4.01 -22.93
C GLU A 295 -17.36 5.49 -22.93
N LYS A 296 -17.98 6.32 -22.07
CA LYS A 296 -17.60 7.74 -21.89
C LYS A 296 -16.21 7.91 -21.28
N SER A 297 -15.81 7.00 -20.39
CA SER A 297 -14.50 7.03 -19.74
C SER A 297 -13.33 6.66 -20.67
N ARG A 298 -13.61 6.24 -21.92
CA ARG A 298 -12.58 5.88 -22.88
C ARG A 298 -11.61 7.06 -23.11
N PRO A 299 -10.30 6.79 -23.18
CA PRO A 299 -9.31 7.84 -23.36
C PRO A 299 -9.47 8.48 -24.74
N VAL A 300 -9.20 9.78 -24.83
CA VAL A 300 -9.15 10.47 -26.12
C VAL A 300 -7.77 10.26 -26.72
N ARG A 301 -7.73 9.92 -28.01
CA ARG A 301 -6.48 9.81 -28.77
C ARG A 301 -5.84 11.18 -28.85
N LYS A 302 -4.60 11.27 -28.36
CA LYS A 302 -3.80 12.49 -28.44
C LYS A 302 -3.05 12.50 -29.76
N TYR A 303 -3.10 13.64 -30.43
CA TYR A 303 -2.32 13.94 -31.62
C TYR A 303 -1.27 14.98 -31.24
N GLU A 304 -0.03 14.73 -31.67
CA GLU A 304 1.08 15.67 -31.56
C GLU A 304 1.06 16.66 -32.72
#